data_AF-A0A6N7I8C6-F1
#
_entry.id   AF-A0A6N7I8C6-F1
#
_cell.length_a   1.000
_cell.length_b   1.000
_cell.length_c   1.000
_cell.angle_alpha   90.00
_cell.angle_beta   90.00
_cell.angle_gamma   90.00
#
_symmetry.space_group_name_H-M   'P 1'
#
loop_
_entity.id
_entity.type
_entity.pdbx_description
1 polymer ?
#
loop_
_entity_poly.entity_id
_entity_poly.type
_entity_poly.pdbx_seq_one_letter_code
_entity_poly.pdbx_strand_id
1 'polypeptide(L)'
;MTGSGLTVSKGTTPEPFQVTVQGVLEDGIAPGVDMIVVEADSPTLDRVGGIWAGMSGSPVYADDGRIIGAVAYGFSLGPSKIGGITPAEEMLEVLDDPAQVQATRAKEKLALPEAMQRELVASGAASEQQVEQGLGRLPLPLGVSGANEQRLQGMQEELARRGLNVRVYRASAAGARSPVPPSARRPWCVPGWRSRLAIRSTSSARSR
;
A
#
# COMPACT_ATOMS: atom_id res chain seq x y z
N MET A 1 -3.93 0.65 -16.70
CA MET A 1 -4.69 -0.50 -16.14
C MET A 1 -5.55 -0.01 -15.00
N THR A 2 -6.75 -0.56 -14.84
CA THR A 2 -7.66 -0.26 -13.72
C THR A 2 -7.84 -1.48 -12.82
N GLY A 3 -8.36 -1.25 -11.63
CA GLY A 3 -8.75 -2.29 -10.69
C GLY A 3 -9.63 -1.71 -9.59
N SER A 4 -10.00 -2.56 -8.64
CA SER A 4 -10.84 -2.18 -7.49
C SER A 4 -10.21 -2.65 -6.19
N GLY A 5 -10.50 -1.98 -5.08
CA GLY A 5 -10.02 -2.38 -3.77
C GLY A 5 -11.10 -2.24 -2.70
N LEU A 6 -10.82 -2.80 -1.53
CA LEU A 6 -11.70 -2.70 -0.36
C LEU A 6 -10.93 -2.04 0.79
N THR A 7 -11.56 -1.06 1.43
CA THR A 7 -10.99 -0.35 2.58
C THR A 7 -12.04 -0.18 3.67
N VAL A 8 -11.65 0.23 4.87
CA VAL A 8 -12.60 0.53 5.96
C VAL A 8 -12.36 1.95 6.44
N SER A 9 -13.37 2.80 6.30
CA SER A 9 -13.32 4.19 6.80
C SER A 9 -13.72 4.27 8.27
N LYS A 10 -14.67 3.41 8.70
CA LYS A 10 -15.21 3.37 10.06
C LYS A 10 -15.74 1.98 10.41
N GLY A 11 -15.47 1.55 11.64
CA GLY A 11 -15.97 0.27 12.15
C GLY A 11 -15.26 -0.90 11.47
N THR A 12 -16.04 -1.78 10.83
CA THR A 12 -15.54 -3.02 10.22
C THR A 12 -16.17 -3.33 8.86
N THR A 13 -16.98 -2.41 8.32
CA THR A 13 -17.65 -2.60 7.03
C THR A 13 -16.71 -2.22 5.88
N PRO A 14 -16.38 -3.15 4.97
CA PRO A 14 -15.60 -2.83 3.79
C PRO A 14 -16.37 -1.93 2.83
N GLU A 15 -15.69 -0.91 2.30
CA GLU A 15 -16.15 0.03 1.29
C GLU A 15 -15.26 -0.09 0.03
N PRO A 16 -15.84 -0.08 -1.18
CA PRO A 16 -15.05 -0.17 -2.40
C PRO A 16 -14.36 1.15 -2.77
N PHE A 17 -13.21 1.04 -3.42
CA PHE A 17 -12.54 2.13 -4.12
C PHE A 17 -12.01 1.64 -5.47
N GLN A 18 -11.84 2.53 -6.43
CA GLN A 18 -11.21 2.23 -7.71
C GLN A 18 -9.74 2.61 -7.68
N VAL A 19 -8.94 1.93 -8.50
CA VAL A 19 -7.54 2.28 -8.73
C VAL A 19 -7.23 2.37 -10.21
N THR A 20 -6.39 3.35 -10.55
CA THR A 20 -5.76 3.49 -11.86
C THR A 20 -4.26 3.42 -11.68
N VAL A 21 -3.60 2.52 -12.39
CA VAL A 21 -2.15 2.35 -12.30
C VAL A 21 -1.44 3.45 -13.07
N GLN A 22 -0.56 4.16 -12.37
CA GLN A 22 0.27 5.24 -12.90
C GLN A 22 1.67 4.74 -13.31
N GLY A 23 2.18 3.71 -12.63
CA GLY A 23 3.44 3.09 -13.02
C GLY A 23 3.98 2.11 -11.98
N VAL A 24 5.24 1.72 -12.17
CA VAL A 24 5.95 0.79 -11.29
C VAL A 24 7.29 1.41 -10.89
N LEU A 25 7.64 1.33 -9.61
CA LEU A 25 8.98 1.65 -9.12
C LEU A 25 9.72 0.34 -8.90
N GLU A 26 10.67 0.08 -9.77
CA GLU A 26 11.64 -1.02 -9.62
C GLU A 26 12.48 -0.81 -8.36
N ASP A 27 12.65 -1.85 -7.54
CA ASP A 27 13.30 -1.77 -6.22
C ASP A 27 12.72 -0.67 -5.31
N GLY A 28 11.44 -0.36 -5.52
CA GLY A 28 10.72 0.69 -4.82
C GLY A 28 10.75 0.44 -3.32
N ILE A 29 10.28 -0.73 -2.87
CA ILE A 29 10.12 -1.04 -1.44
C ILE A 29 11.46 -1.45 -0.82
N ALA A 30 12.17 -2.37 -1.47
CA ALA A 30 13.45 -2.94 -1.07
C ALA A 30 14.16 -3.51 -2.32
N PRO A 31 15.46 -3.85 -2.27
CA PRO A 31 16.10 -4.55 -3.38
C PRO A 31 15.35 -5.84 -3.73
N GLY A 32 14.96 -6.01 -4.99
CA GLY A 32 14.13 -7.09 -5.50
C GLY A 32 12.63 -6.89 -5.32
N VAL A 33 12.19 -5.89 -4.54
CA VAL A 33 10.78 -5.68 -4.18
C VAL A 33 10.26 -4.37 -4.74
N ASP A 34 9.41 -4.49 -5.75
CA ASP A 34 8.83 -3.36 -6.48
C ASP A 34 7.66 -2.69 -5.76
N MET A 35 7.33 -1.49 -6.23
CA MET A 35 6.12 -0.76 -5.86
C MET A 35 5.24 -0.52 -7.08
N ILE A 36 3.93 -0.76 -6.97
CA ILE A 36 2.96 -0.29 -7.96
C ILE A 36 2.43 1.07 -7.50
N VAL A 37 2.58 2.10 -8.32
CA VAL A 37 2.05 3.44 -8.06
C VAL A 37 0.67 3.55 -8.69
N VAL A 38 -0.32 3.94 -7.89
CA VAL A 38 -1.71 4.06 -8.31
C VAL A 38 -2.31 5.40 -7.89
N GLU A 39 -3.32 5.82 -8.62
CA GLU A 39 -4.30 6.80 -8.19
C GLU A 39 -5.55 6.05 -7.72
N ALA A 40 -6.03 6.36 -6.52
CA ALA A 40 -7.22 5.76 -5.95
C ALA A 40 -8.40 6.74 -5.95
N ASP A 41 -9.61 6.23 -6.19
CA ASP A 41 -10.82 7.05 -6.24
C ASP A 41 -11.99 6.40 -5.49
N SER A 42 -12.67 7.18 -4.65
CA SER A 42 -13.92 6.81 -4.00
C SER A 42 -14.56 8.03 -3.32
N PRO A 43 -15.88 8.00 -3.04
CA PRO A 43 -16.53 9.05 -2.25
C PRO A 43 -15.89 9.27 -0.87
N THR A 44 -15.33 8.20 -0.29
CA THR A 44 -14.62 8.29 0.99
C THR A 44 -13.28 9.00 0.81
N LEU A 45 -12.52 8.70 -0.23
CA LEU A 45 -11.26 9.38 -0.55
C LEU A 45 -11.48 10.89 -0.81
N ASP A 46 -12.56 11.25 -1.51
CA ASP A 46 -12.92 12.66 -1.74
C ASP A 46 -13.17 13.40 -0.43
N ARG A 47 -13.90 12.76 0.48
CA ARG A 47 -14.28 13.33 1.78
C ARG A 47 -13.10 13.48 2.74
N VAL A 48 -12.19 12.50 2.77
CA VAL A 48 -11.03 12.51 3.68
C VAL A 48 -9.80 13.18 3.06
N GLY A 49 -9.86 13.50 1.77
CA GLY A 49 -8.82 14.21 1.02
C GLY A 49 -7.78 13.32 0.35
N GLY A 50 -7.83 11.99 0.51
CA GLY A 50 -6.88 11.07 -0.10
C GLY A 50 -6.56 9.86 0.76
N ILE A 51 -5.49 9.16 0.42
CA ILE A 51 -5.04 7.97 1.14
C ILE A 51 -4.66 8.35 2.58
N TRP A 52 -5.20 7.63 3.56
CA TRP A 52 -5.05 7.93 4.98
C TRP A 52 -4.31 6.84 5.76
N ALA A 53 -3.77 7.22 6.91
CA ALA A 53 -3.23 6.28 7.89
C ALA A 53 -4.34 5.33 8.40
N GLY A 54 -4.31 4.09 7.92
CA GLY A 54 -5.37 3.10 8.16
C GLY A 54 -5.83 2.40 6.88
N MET A 55 -5.58 2.95 5.69
CA MET A 55 -5.70 2.21 4.42
C MET A 55 -4.58 1.19 4.23
N SER A 56 -3.57 1.17 5.09
CA SER A 56 -2.50 0.18 5.01
C SER A 56 -3.09 -1.22 5.14
N GLY A 57 -2.77 -2.09 4.18
CA GLY A 57 -3.29 -3.45 4.10
C GLY A 57 -4.59 -3.59 3.29
N SER A 58 -5.19 -2.51 2.79
CA SER A 58 -6.38 -2.58 1.94
C SER A 58 -6.07 -3.36 0.66
N PRO A 59 -6.76 -4.50 0.40
CA PRO A 59 -6.48 -5.33 -0.77
C PRO A 59 -6.96 -4.65 -2.05
N VAL A 60 -6.19 -4.84 -3.11
CA VAL A 60 -6.48 -4.34 -4.45
C VAL A 60 -6.51 -5.51 -5.43
N TYR A 61 -7.52 -5.52 -6.27
CA TYR A 61 -7.87 -6.59 -7.20
C TYR A 61 -7.86 -6.06 -8.63
N ALA A 62 -7.45 -6.93 -9.55
CA ALA A 62 -7.66 -6.72 -10.98
C ALA A 62 -9.13 -6.95 -11.34
N ASP A 63 -9.53 -6.52 -12.55
CA ASP A 63 -10.90 -6.69 -13.05
C ASP A 63 -11.36 -8.15 -13.10
N ASP A 64 -10.41 -9.10 -13.17
CA ASP A 64 -10.68 -10.55 -13.14
C ASP A 64 -10.77 -11.14 -11.72
N GLY A 65 -10.75 -10.30 -10.69
CA GLY A 65 -10.92 -10.67 -9.28
C GLY A 65 -9.66 -11.20 -8.60
N ARG A 66 -8.53 -11.31 -9.30
CA ARG A 66 -7.26 -11.72 -8.68
C ARG A 66 -6.62 -10.58 -7.89
N ILE A 67 -5.94 -10.92 -6.80
CA ILE A 67 -5.25 -9.91 -5.98
C ILE A 67 -4.01 -9.39 -6.70
N ILE A 68 -3.90 -8.07 -6.80
CA ILE A 68 -2.73 -7.36 -7.29
C ILE A 68 -1.77 -7.12 -6.13
N GLY A 69 -2.29 -6.72 -4.97
CA GLY A 69 -1.48 -6.37 -3.81
C GLY A 69 -2.29 -5.69 -2.71
N ALA A 70 -1.60 -4.98 -1.82
CA ALA A 70 -2.21 -4.18 -0.77
C ALA A 70 -1.64 -2.76 -0.72
N VAL A 71 -2.48 -1.78 -0.41
CA VAL A 71 -2.06 -0.38 -0.20
C VAL A 71 -1.11 -0.32 0.99
N ALA A 72 0.04 0.33 0.83
CA ALA A 72 1.06 0.44 1.87
C ALA A 72 1.68 1.84 1.99
N TYR A 73 1.54 2.69 0.96
CA TYR A 73 2.15 4.02 0.91
C TYR A 73 1.14 5.07 0.43
N GLY A 74 1.31 6.32 0.88
CA GLY A 74 0.64 7.50 0.35
C GLY A 74 1.66 8.62 0.11
N PHE A 75 1.28 9.76 -0.48
CA PHE A 75 2.20 10.90 -0.56
C PHE A 75 2.64 11.38 0.83
N SER A 76 3.91 11.73 0.94
CA SER A 76 4.49 12.23 2.20
C SER A 76 4.02 13.66 2.53
N LEU A 77 3.55 14.40 1.53
CA LEU A 77 3.13 15.79 1.66
C LEU A 77 1.64 15.96 1.29
N GLY A 78 0.86 16.36 2.30
CA GLY A 78 -0.55 16.69 2.13
C GLY A 78 -1.43 15.51 1.71
N PRO A 79 -2.76 15.71 1.70
CA PRO A 79 -3.70 14.71 1.20
C PRO A 79 -3.48 14.46 -0.31
N SER A 80 -3.50 13.19 -0.72
CA SER A 80 -3.45 12.83 -2.14
C SER A 80 -4.12 11.49 -2.39
N LYS A 81 -4.71 11.36 -3.58
CA LYS A 81 -5.24 10.11 -4.12
C LYS A 81 -4.16 9.17 -4.63
N ILE A 82 -2.92 9.63 -4.78
CA ILE A 82 -1.81 8.78 -5.21
C ILE A 82 -1.24 7.99 -4.03
N GLY A 83 -0.99 6.71 -4.27
CA GLY A 83 -0.36 5.81 -3.30
C GLY A 83 0.44 4.69 -3.93
N GLY A 84 1.04 3.90 -3.05
CA GLY A 84 1.84 2.74 -3.40
C GLY A 84 1.20 1.43 -2.91
N ILE A 85 1.17 0.44 -3.78
CA ILE A 85 0.74 -0.93 -3.52
C ILE A 85 1.95 -1.84 -3.46
N THR A 86 2.07 -2.61 -2.37
CA THR A 86 2.96 -3.76 -2.30
C THR A 86 2.34 -4.93 -3.07
N PRO A 87 2.99 -5.45 -4.13
CA PRO A 87 2.42 -6.53 -4.93
C PRO A 87 2.23 -7.82 -4.15
N ALA A 88 1.20 -8.58 -4.51
CA ALA A 88 0.84 -9.82 -3.81
C ALA A 88 1.85 -10.95 -4.01
N GLU A 89 2.50 -11.04 -5.17
CA GLU A 89 3.59 -12.01 -5.38
C GLU A 89 4.72 -11.80 -4.36
N GLU A 90 5.17 -10.56 -4.23
CA GLU A 90 6.23 -10.17 -3.29
C GLU A 90 5.81 -10.43 -1.83
N MET A 91 4.53 -10.25 -1.48
CA MET A 91 4.02 -10.59 -0.14
C MET A 91 3.99 -12.11 0.13
N LEU A 92 3.79 -12.94 -0.91
CA LEU A 92 3.77 -14.40 -0.77
C LEU A 92 5.17 -14.97 -0.62
N GLU A 93 6.16 -14.41 -1.31
CA GLU A 93 7.57 -14.83 -1.17
C GLU A 93 8.06 -14.71 0.29
N VAL A 94 7.56 -13.72 1.03
CA VAL A 94 7.84 -13.54 2.46
C VAL A 94 7.29 -14.68 3.33
N LEU A 95 6.19 -15.33 2.92
CA LEU A 95 5.63 -16.48 3.65
C LEU A 95 6.48 -17.74 3.44
N ASP A 96 7.10 -17.88 2.27
CA ASP A 96 7.91 -19.02 1.90
C ASP A 96 9.35 -18.92 2.46
N ASP A 97 9.91 -17.71 2.56
CA ASP A 97 11.21 -17.46 3.15
C ASP A 97 11.18 -16.34 4.22
N PRO A 98 10.95 -16.71 5.50
CA PRO A 98 10.95 -15.77 6.62
C PRO A 98 12.30 -15.08 6.86
N ALA A 99 13.42 -15.55 6.29
CA ALA A 99 14.71 -14.86 6.44
C ALA A 99 14.75 -13.56 5.60
N GLN A 100 13.95 -13.46 4.53
CA GLN A 100 13.76 -12.21 3.79
C GLN A 100 12.97 -11.15 4.60
N VAL A 101 12.31 -11.55 5.70
CA VAL A 101 11.67 -10.63 6.67
C VAL A 101 12.70 -9.72 7.33
N GLN A 102 13.98 -10.12 7.41
CA GLN A 102 15.06 -9.26 7.94
C GLN A 102 15.58 -8.24 6.90
N ALA A 103 15.28 -8.45 5.61
CA ALA A 103 15.70 -7.59 4.50
C ALA A 103 14.65 -6.53 4.10
N THR A 104 13.39 -6.66 4.54
CA THR A 104 12.40 -5.59 4.40
C THR A 104 12.60 -4.51 5.47
N ARG A 105 13.76 -3.82 5.41
CA ARG A 105 13.79 -2.38 5.69
C ARG A 105 13.01 -1.68 4.57
N ALA A 106 11.73 -1.99 4.46
CA ALA A 106 10.83 -1.33 3.54
C ALA A 106 11.01 0.16 3.75
N LYS A 107 11.51 0.85 2.72
CA LYS A 107 11.95 2.23 2.84
C LYS A 107 10.80 3.06 3.41
N GLU A 108 11.11 3.90 4.39
CA GLU A 108 10.11 4.78 4.99
C GLU A 108 9.61 5.81 3.97
N LYS A 109 10.50 6.26 3.09
CA LYS A 109 10.26 7.24 2.05
C LYS A 109 10.80 6.77 0.70
N LEU A 110 10.02 7.00 -0.35
CA LEU A 110 10.28 6.60 -1.73
C LEU A 110 10.33 7.83 -2.63
N ALA A 111 11.44 8.03 -3.31
CA ALA A 111 11.53 9.05 -4.36
C ALA A 111 10.84 8.54 -5.63
N LEU A 112 10.13 9.43 -6.32
CA LEU A 112 9.53 9.14 -7.61
C LEU A 112 10.53 9.50 -8.74
N PRO A 113 10.68 8.69 -9.80
CA PRO A 113 11.49 9.04 -10.97
C PRO A 113 10.96 10.29 -11.68
N GLU A 114 11.86 11.13 -12.20
CA GLU A 114 11.47 12.40 -12.85
C GLU A 114 10.41 12.25 -13.94
N ALA A 115 10.46 11.18 -14.73
CA ALA A 115 9.47 10.92 -15.77
C ALA A 115 8.05 10.77 -15.18
N MET A 116 7.93 10.03 -14.08
CA MET A 116 6.67 9.85 -13.36
C MET A 116 6.23 11.13 -12.67
N GLN A 117 7.16 11.91 -12.09
CA GLN A 117 6.84 13.21 -11.50
C GLN A 117 6.18 14.14 -12.54
N ARG A 118 6.78 14.23 -13.74
CA ARG A 118 6.25 15.04 -14.84
C ARG A 118 4.87 14.57 -15.30
N GLU A 119 4.66 13.25 -15.38
CA GLU A 119 3.38 12.68 -15.78
C GLU A 119 2.27 12.96 -14.75
N LEU A 120 2.55 12.77 -13.46
CA LEU A 120 1.60 13.03 -12.37
C LEU A 120 1.23 14.52 -12.24
N VAL A 121 2.19 15.41 -12.50
CA VAL A 121 1.92 16.87 -12.52
C VAL A 121 1.13 17.24 -13.77
N ALA A 122 1.48 16.71 -14.94
CA ALA A 122 0.80 17.00 -16.20
C ALA A 122 -0.64 16.51 -16.23
N SER A 123 -0.94 15.38 -15.58
CA SER A 123 -2.31 14.86 -15.43
C SER A 123 -3.13 15.58 -14.35
N GLY A 124 -2.47 16.40 -13.50
CA GLY A 124 -3.09 17.07 -12.36
C GLY A 124 -3.34 16.15 -11.16
N ALA A 125 -2.80 14.92 -11.16
CA ALA A 125 -2.99 13.95 -10.09
C ALA A 125 -2.16 14.28 -8.82
N ALA A 126 -1.09 15.06 -8.96
CA ALA A 126 -0.29 15.57 -7.83
C ALA A 126 0.35 16.93 -8.14
N SER A 127 0.63 17.72 -7.11
CA SER A 127 1.39 18.97 -7.25
C SER A 127 2.91 18.73 -7.32
N GLU A 128 3.66 19.71 -7.81
CA GLU A 128 5.13 19.67 -7.87
C GLU A 128 5.75 19.37 -6.50
N GLN A 129 5.25 20.03 -5.45
CA GLN A 129 5.74 19.83 -4.08
C GLN A 129 5.47 18.41 -3.58
N GLN A 130 4.35 17.79 -4.00
CA GLN A 130 4.02 16.43 -3.60
C GLN A 130 4.97 15.43 -4.26
N VAL A 131 5.18 15.54 -5.58
CA VAL A 131 6.05 14.62 -6.32
C VAL A 131 7.51 14.70 -5.88
N GLU A 132 7.99 15.89 -5.49
CA GLU A 132 9.33 16.09 -4.90
C GLU A 132 9.50 15.39 -3.55
N GLN A 133 8.46 15.40 -2.71
CA GLN A 133 8.49 14.71 -1.42
C GLN A 133 8.26 13.20 -1.56
N GLY A 134 7.72 12.73 -2.67
CA GLY A 134 7.53 11.31 -2.94
C GLY A 134 6.62 10.60 -1.95
N LEU A 135 6.63 9.27 -1.96
CA LEU A 135 5.71 8.44 -1.18
C LEU A 135 6.29 8.09 0.19
N GLY A 136 5.45 8.12 1.21
CA GLY A 136 5.77 7.73 2.58
C GLY A 136 4.98 6.49 3.00
N ARG A 137 5.61 5.62 3.79
CA ARG A 137 4.97 4.41 4.30
C ARG A 137 3.85 4.76 5.27
N LEU A 138 2.67 4.17 5.07
CA LEU A 138 1.55 4.35 5.98
C LEU A 138 1.79 3.61 7.31
N PRO A 139 1.39 4.19 8.46
CA PRO A 139 1.46 3.51 9.74
C PRO A 139 0.67 2.20 9.72
N LEU A 140 1.26 1.12 10.23
CA LEU A 140 0.59 -0.17 10.35
C LEU A 140 -0.43 -0.13 11.49
N PRO A 141 -1.71 -0.47 11.26
CA PRO A 141 -2.68 -0.56 12.34
C PRO A 141 -2.43 -1.83 13.19
N LEU A 142 -2.21 -1.67 14.50
CA LEU A 142 -2.05 -2.78 15.44
C LEU A 142 -3.18 -2.78 16.47
N GLY A 143 -4.06 -3.78 16.36
CA GLY A 143 -5.16 -3.97 17.29
C GLY A 143 -4.72 -4.70 18.56
N VAL A 144 -4.98 -4.09 19.73
CA VAL A 144 -4.68 -4.72 21.02
C VAL A 144 -5.95 -4.87 21.86
N SER A 145 -6.22 -6.09 22.31
CA SER A 145 -7.37 -6.44 23.14
C SER A 145 -7.00 -6.46 24.63
N GLY A 146 -7.96 -6.15 25.50
CA GLY A 146 -7.79 -6.24 26.96
C GLY A 146 -6.92 -5.15 27.61
N ALA A 147 -6.33 -4.23 26.82
CA ALA A 147 -5.57 -3.10 27.34
C ALA A 147 -6.48 -1.88 27.62
N ASN A 148 -6.18 -1.16 28.70
CA ASN A 148 -6.76 0.16 28.98
C ASN A 148 -5.98 1.27 28.23
N GLU A 149 -6.52 2.49 28.20
CA GLU A 149 -5.93 3.60 27.44
C GLU A 149 -4.50 3.94 27.86
N GLN A 150 -4.20 3.92 29.16
CA GLN A 150 -2.85 4.19 29.68
C GLN A 150 -1.82 3.17 29.19
N ARG A 151 -2.17 1.88 29.18
CA ARG A 151 -1.29 0.82 28.66
C ARG A 151 -1.12 0.89 27.15
N LEU A 152 -2.18 1.26 26.41
CA LEU A 152 -2.12 1.47 24.97
C LEU A 152 -1.19 2.64 24.62
N GLN A 153 -1.28 3.75 25.35
CA GLN A 153 -0.40 4.92 25.19
C GLN A 153 1.07 4.56 25.49
N GLY A 154 1.34 3.89 26.62
CA GLY A 154 2.70 3.47 26.95
C GLY A 154 3.31 2.54 25.89
N MET A 155 2.50 1.66 25.30
CA MET A 155 2.95 0.80 24.21
C MET A 155 3.16 1.57 22.89
N GLN A 156 2.29 2.54 22.56
CA GLN A 156 2.48 3.42 21.40
C GLN A 156 3.80 4.20 21.51
N GLU A 157 4.12 4.73 22.69
CA GLU A 157 5.38 5.44 22.96
C GLU A 157 6.60 4.53 22.85
N GLU A 158 6.51 3.31 23.34
CA GLU A 158 7.62 2.34 23.27
C GLU A 158 7.88 1.90 21.82
N LEU A 159 6.83 1.66 21.03
CA LEU A 159 6.95 1.34 19.62
C LEU A 159 7.54 2.52 18.84
N ALA A 160 7.11 3.75 19.13
CA ALA A 160 7.67 4.97 18.54
C ALA A 160 9.15 5.15 18.91
N ARG A 161 9.54 4.88 20.17
CA ARG A 161 10.95 4.91 20.62
C ARG A 161 11.83 3.91 19.87
N ARG A 162 11.26 2.80 19.43
CA ARG A 162 11.94 1.78 18.60
C ARG A 162 11.93 2.10 17.11
N GLY A 163 11.39 3.26 16.70
CA GLY A 163 11.28 3.67 15.30
C GLY A 163 10.26 2.85 14.51
N LEU A 164 9.31 2.17 15.17
CA LEU A 164 8.28 1.40 14.48
C LEU A 164 7.11 2.32 14.12
N ASN A 165 6.83 2.43 12.82
CA ASN A 165 5.69 3.19 12.31
C ASN A 165 4.38 2.38 12.45
N VAL A 166 3.91 2.25 13.69
CA VAL A 166 2.73 1.47 14.07
C VAL A 166 1.74 2.38 14.80
N ARG A 167 0.45 2.23 14.48
CA ARG A 167 -0.64 2.90 15.18
C ARG A 167 -1.45 1.88 15.96
N VAL A 168 -1.29 1.92 17.28
CA VAL A 168 -2.01 1.04 18.19
C VAL A 168 -3.44 1.55 18.36
N TYR A 169 -4.41 0.63 18.31
CA TYR A 169 -5.78 0.91 18.68
C TYR A 169 -6.36 -0.24 19.51
N ARG A 170 -7.42 0.07 20.27
CA ARG A 170 -8.14 -0.95 21.03
C ARG A 170 -8.92 -1.85 20.07
N ALA A 171 -8.56 -3.13 20.02
CA ALA A 171 -9.31 -4.12 19.27
C ALA A 171 -10.40 -4.74 20.14
N SER A 172 -11.65 -4.62 19.70
CA SER A 172 -12.72 -5.53 20.10
C SER A 172 -12.45 -6.89 19.44
N ALA A 173 -12.61 -8.00 20.17
CA ALA A 173 -12.45 -9.33 19.60
C ALA A 173 -13.43 -9.49 18.42
N ALA A 174 -12.91 -9.47 17.19
CA ALA A 174 -13.70 -9.84 16.03
C ALA A 174 -13.85 -11.36 16.05
N GLY A 175 -15.09 -11.86 16.11
CA GLY A 175 -15.35 -13.28 15.87
C GLY A 175 -14.80 -13.64 14.49
N ALA A 176 -13.88 -14.61 14.44
CA ALA A 176 -13.30 -15.08 13.19
C ALA A 176 -14.43 -15.44 12.21
N ARG A 177 -14.47 -14.80 11.05
CA ARG A 177 -15.26 -15.31 9.93
C ARG A 177 -14.50 -16.43 9.26
N SER A 178 -15.26 -17.45 8.88
CA SER A 178 -14.80 -18.72 8.33
C SER A 178 -13.81 -18.59 7.17
N PRO A 179 -12.92 -19.57 6.99
CA PRO A 179 -11.97 -19.61 5.88
C PRO A 179 -12.71 -19.52 4.54
N VAL A 180 -12.11 -18.75 3.62
CA VAL A 180 -12.51 -18.72 2.22
C VAL A 180 -12.35 -20.15 1.65
N PRO A 181 -13.40 -20.75 1.07
CA PRO A 181 -13.28 -22.07 0.48
C PRO A 181 -12.31 -22.00 -0.72
N PRO A 182 -11.40 -22.98 -0.88
CA PRO A 182 -10.52 -23.01 -2.03
C PRO A 182 -11.36 -23.28 -3.29
N SER A 183 -11.57 -22.25 -4.12
CA SER A 183 -12.18 -22.44 -5.43
C SER A 183 -11.10 -22.76 -6.47
N ALA A 184 -11.51 -23.52 -7.49
CA ALA A 184 -10.65 -24.27 -8.37
C ALA A 184 -9.76 -23.42 -9.30
N ARG A 185 -8.48 -23.80 -9.36
CA ARG A 185 -7.51 -23.70 -10.48
C ARG A 185 -7.39 -22.35 -11.21
N ARG A 186 -7.32 -21.24 -10.48
CA ARG A 186 -6.59 -20.04 -10.92
C ARG A 186 -5.67 -19.58 -9.79
N PRO A 187 -4.45 -19.12 -10.08
CA PRO A 187 -3.61 -18.50 -9.06
C PRO A 187 -4.35 -17.31 -8.46
N TRP A 188 -4.29 -17.20 -7.14
CA TRP A 188 -5.12 -16.30 -6.35
C TRP A 188 -4.65 -14.84 -6.51
N CYS A 189 -3.35 -14.66 -6.77
CA CYS A 189 -2.72 -13.42 -7.23
C CYS A 189 -2.54 -13.42 -8.75
N VAL A 190 -2.21 -12.25 -9.33
CA VAL A 190 -1.93 -12.08 -10.76
C VAL A 190 -0.48 -12.53 -11.07
N PRO A 191 -0.24 -13.70 -11.72
CA PRO A 191 1.13 -14.14 -12.02
C PRO A 191 1.79 -13.24 -13.04
N GLY A 192 3.03 -12.84 -12.80
CA GLY A 192 3.80 -11.97 -13.67
C GLY A 192 3.08 -10.64 -13.89
N TRP A 193 2.56 -10.03 -12.82
CA TRP A 193 1.83 -8.77 -12.88
C TRP A 193 2.62 -7.69 -13.62
N ARG A 194 3.96 -7.73 -13.53
CA ARG A 194 4.92 -6.90 -14.29
C ARG A 194 4.66 -6.92 -15.81
N SER A 195 4.46 -8.10 -16.40
CA SER A 195 4.23 -8.25 -17.84
C SER A 195 2.81 -7.83 -18.25
N ARG A 196 1.86 -7.82 -17.32
CA ARG A 196 0.45 -7.47 -17.59
C ARG A 196 0.15 -5.99 -17.40
N LEU A 197 0.90 -5.30 -16.54
CA LEU A 197 0.72 -3.86 -16.39
C LEU A 197 1.10 -3.10 -17.65
N ALA A 198 2.04 -3.61 -18.46
CA ALA A 198 2.48 -3.01 -19.73
C ALA A 198 2.53 -1.47 -19.68
N ILE A 199 3.00 -0.92 -18.56
CA ILE A 199 3.42 0.47 -18.46
C ILE A 199 4.89 0.44 -18.80
N ARG A 200 5.30 1.20 -19.81
CA ARG A 200 6.70 1.29 -20.24
C ARG A 200 7.52 1.63 -19.00
N SER A 201 8.38 0.71 -18.56
CA SER A 201 9.45 0.99 -17.61
C SER A 201 10.17 2.23 -18.13
N THR A 202 10.07 3.34 -17.40
CA THR A 202 10.92 4.48 -17.67
C THR A 202 12.24 4.17 -17.00
N SER A 203 13.00 3.25 -17.60
CA SER A 203 14.36 2.98 -17.16
C SER A 203 15.15 4.28 -17.35
N SER A 204 15.42 4.98 -16.25
CA SER A 204 16.36 6.09 -16.28
C SER A 204 17.73 5.50 -16.59
N ALA A 205 18.25 5.83 -17.76
CA ALA A 205 19.62 5.55 -18.13
C ALA A 205 20.58 6.11 -17.08
N ARG A 206 21.53 5.28 -16.63
CA ARG A 206 22.87 5.78 -16.31
C ARG A 206 23.93 4.72 -16.60
N SER A 207 24.59 4.96 -17.73
CA SER A 207 25.97 4.63 -18.00
C SER A 207 26.89 5.01 -16.83
N ARG A 208 27.82 4.12 -16.49
CA ARG A 208 29.26 4.40 -16.40
C ARG A 208 30.02 3.12 -16.72
#